data_AF-A0A9E4A3Y0-F1
#
_entry.id   AF-A0A9E4A3Y0-F1
#
_cell.length_a   1.000
_cell.length_b   1.000
_cell.length_c   1.000
_cell.angle_alpha   90.00
_cell.angle_beta   90.00
_cell.angle_gamma   90.00
#
_symmetry.space_group_name_H-M   'P 1'
#
loop_
_entity.id
_entity.type
_entity.pdbx_description
1 polymer ?
#
loop_
_entity_poly.entity_id
_entity_poly.type
_entity_poly.pdbx_seq_one_letter_code
_entity_poly.pdbx_strand_id
1 'polypeptide(L)'
;MRKIYYFCAAVLICLTLLASAQENQESRVEQLRARLAPALELSIEELQLALSIKVHETFNGASIIADDGEQTFLGKIDSTVVGDSIFNELGRYGSKFGAKSTCNDFGRYGGEFATHSPFNEFTSSPPFIVKNGKVIGHLTVNDLLQDAVDPNWLKMFYK
;
A
#
# COMPACT_ATOMS: atom_id res chain seq x y z
N MET A 1 11.14 42.25 -32.36
CA MET A 1 12.35 41.86 -31.59
C MET A 1 12.05 41.36 -30.17
N ARG A 2 11.26 42.05 -29.33
CA ARG A 2 10.96 41.60 -27.94
C ARG A 2 10.33 40.20 -27.82
N LYS A 3 9.33 39.83 -28.65
CA LYS A 3 8.64 38.53 -28.56
C LYS A 3 9.55 37.30 -28.79
N ILE A 4 10.53 37.42 -29.70
CA ILE A 4 11.50 36.35 -29.98
C ILE A 4 12.45 36.16 -28.78
N TYR A 5 12.84 37.26 -28.14
CA TYR A 5 13.69 37.24 -26.95
C TYR A 5 13.02 36.55 -25.77
N TYR A 6 11.72 36.82 -25.53
CA TYR A 6 10.95 36.15 -24.49
C TYR A 6 10.77 34.65 -24.76
N PHE A 7 10.56 34.27 -26.01
CA PHE A 7 10.43 32.86 -26.39
C PHE A 7 11.75 32.10 -26.17
N CYS A 8 12.88 32.65 -26.62
CA CYS A 8 14.20 32.06 -26.35
C CYS A 8 14.52 31.99 -24.85
N ALA A 9 14.21 33.03 -24.08
CA ALA A 9 14.44 33.03 -22.64
C ALA A 9 13.58 31.98 -21.91
N ALA A 10 12.30 31.84 -22.28
CA ALA A 10 11.42 30.83 -21.69
C ALA A 10 11.85 29.40 -22.02
N VAL A 11 12.29 29.14 -23.26
CA VAL A 11 12.82 27.84 -23.68
C VAL A 11 14.10 27.48 -22.94
N LEU A 12 15.01 28.45 -22.77
CA LEU A 12 16.27 28.23 -22.05
C LEU A 12 16.03 27.95 -20.56
N ILE A 13 15.11 28.69 -19.92
CA ILE A 13 14.70 28.45 -18.52
C ILE A 13 14.10 27.05 -18.37
N CYS A 14 13.20 26.65 -19.28
CA CYS A 14 12.59 25.32 -19.26
C CYS A 14 13.64 24.20 -19.41
N LEU A 15 14.60 24.35 -20.33
CA LEU A 15 15.71 23.41 -20.52
C LEU A 15 16.59 23.29 -19.28
N THR A 16 16.91 24.41 -18.61
CA THR A 16 17.70 24.38 -17.37
C THR A 16 16.95 23.73 -16.20
N LEU A 17 15.63 23.95 -16.08
CA LEU A 17 14.81 23.32 -15.04
C LEU A 17 14.73 21.80 -15.24
N LEU A 18 14.54 21.34 -16.48
CA LEU A 18 14.53 19.92 -16.82
C LEU A 18 15.89 19.25 -16.53
N ALA A 19 17.00 19.92 -16.88
CA ALA A 19 18.34 19.41 -16.57
C ALA A 19 18.58 19.27 -15.06
N SER A 20 18.19 20.27 -14.26
CA SER A 20 18.32 20.23 -12.79
C SER A 20 17.42 19.17 -12.13
N ALA A 21 16.23 18.92 -12.69
CA ALA A 21 15.33 17.87 -12.22
C ALA A 21 15.93 16.47 -12.49
N GLN A 22 16.55 16.29 -13.65
CA GLN A 22 17.23 15.05 -14.02
C GLN A 22 18.43 14.76 -13.10
N GLU A 23 19.29 15.76 -12.86
CA GLU A 23 20.46 15.63 -11.98
C GLU A 23 20.03 15.32 -10.53
N ASN A 24 18.96 15.95 -10.05
CA ASN A 24 18.37 15.63 -8.74
C ASN A 24 17.88 14.16 -8.68
N GLN A 25 17.23 13.68 -9.75
CA GLN A 25 16.78 12.29 -9.82
C GLN A 25 17.94 11.29 -9.80
N GLU A 26 19.00 11.55 -10.57
CA GLU A 26 20.21 10.71 -10.59
C GLU A 26 20.90 10.68 -9.22
N SER A 27 21.00 11.83 -8.55
CA SER A 27 21.56 11.91 -7.20
C SER A 27 20.76 11.08 -6.17
N ARG A 28 19.42 11.10 -6.27
CA ARG A 28 18.53 10.31 -5.40
C ARG A 28 18.68 8.81 -5.66
N VAL A 29 18.81 8.41 -6.93
CA VAL A 29 19.03 7.02 -7.31
C VAL A 29 20.37 6.53 -6.77
N GLU A 30 21.43 7.33 -6.88
CA GLU A 30 22.75 6.93 -6.39
C GLU A 30 22.79 6.82 -4.86
N GLN A 31 22.15 7.77 -4.14
CA GLN A 31 21.98 7.68 -2.69
C GLN A 31 21.22 6.42 -2.26
N LEU A 32 20.13 6.09 -2.98
CA LEU A 32 19.36 4.88 -2.72
C LEU A 32 20.18 3.62 -3.03
N ARG A 33 20.94 3.62 -4.12
CA ARG A 33 21.82 2.52 -4.50
C ARG A 33 22.88 2.27 -3.45
N ALA A 34 23.54 3.34 -2.96
CA ALA A 34 24.53 3.23 -1.89
C ALA A 34 23.91 2.67 -0.60
N ARG A 35 22.71 3.11 -0.24
CA ARG A 35 21.98 2.61 0.94
C ARG A 35 21.57 1.14 0.78
N LEU A 36 21.21 0.72 -0.42
CA LEU A 36 20.77 -0.65 -0.73
C LEU A 36 21.92 -1.56 -1.20
N ALA A 37 23.16 -1.06 -1.27
CA ALA A 37 24.30 -1.83 -1.78
C ALA A 37 24.43 -3.22 -1.15
N PRO A 38 24.26 -3.41 0.19
CA PRO A 38 24.30 -4.75 0.78
C PRO A 38 23.21 -5.70 0.28
N ALA A 39 22.02 -5.18 -0.04
CA ALA A 39 20.91 -5.97 -0.56
C ALA A 39 21.10 -6.28 -2.06
N LEU A 40 21.77 -5.40 -2.81
CA LEU A 40 22.01 -5.60 -4.24
C LEU A 40 23.05 -6.70 -4.55
N GLU A 41 23.80 -7.15 -3.54
CA GLU A 41 24.69 -8.33 -3.65
C GLU A 41 23.94 -9.66 -3.54
N LEU A 42 22.69 -9.65 -3.06
CA LEU A 42 21.86 -10.85 -2.92
C LEU A 42 21.30 -11.30 -4.28
N SER A 43 21.06 -12.60 -4.41
CA SER A 43 20.36 -13.14 -5.57
C SER A 43 18.90 -12.66 -5.60
N ILE A 44 18.25 -12.78 -6.76
CA ILE A 44 16.82 -12.45 -6.90
C ILE A 44 15.97 -13.32 -5.97
N GLU A 45 16.32 -14.59 -5.80
CA GLU A 45 15.63 -15.52 -4.90
C GLU A 45 15.77 -15.10 -3.43
N GLU A 46 16.97 -14.68 -3.02
CA GLU A 46 17.24 -14.17 -1.67
C GLU A 46 16.46 -12.88 -1.40
N LEU A 47 16.37 -11.98 -2.39
CA LEU A 47 15.58 -10.75 -2.28
C LEU A 47 14.08 -11.02 -2.19
N GLN A 48 13.57 -12.00 -2.95
CA GLN A 48 12.17 -12.43 -2.85
C GLN A 48 11.86 -13.00 -1.46
N LEU A 49 12.76 -13.81 -0.91
CA LEU A 49 12.62 -14.34 0.44
C LEU A 49 12.71 -13.24 1.49
N ALA A 50 13.68 -12.33 1.37
CA ALA A 50 13.85 -11.20 2.28
C ALA A 50 12.61 -10.29 2.28
N LEU A 51 12.01 -10.03 1.12
CA LEU A 51 10.75 -9.30 1.01
C LEU A 51 9.62 -10.05 1.73
N SER A 52 9.47 -11.34 1.48
CA SER A 52 8.46 -12.16 2.15
C SER A 52 8.62 -12.13 3.68
N ILE A 53 9.84 -12.31 4.19
CA ILE A 53 10.15 -12.22 5.62
C ILE A 53 9.76 -10.84 6.15
N LYS A 54 10.17 -9.76 5.46
CA LYS A 54 9.87 -8.39 5.89
C LYS A 54 8.38 -8.11 5.94
N VAL A 55 7.61 -8.60 4.97
CA VAL A 55 6.15 -8.49 4.94
C VAL A 55 5.53 -9.19 6.14
N HIS A 56 5.94 -10.42 6.43
CA HIS A 56 5.42 -11.17 7.58
C HIS A 56 5.80 -10.51 8.92
N GLU A 57 7.05 -10.08 9.09
CA GLU A 57 7.47 -9.35 10.30
C GLU A 57 6.64 -8.08 10.52
N THR A 58 6.35 -7.36 9.44
CA THR A 58 5.62 -6.10 9.47
C THR A 58 4.14 -6.34 9.79
N PHE A 59 3.48 -7.23 9.06
CA PHE A 59 2.01 -7.30 9.07
C PHE A 59 1.40 -8.49 9.80
N ASN A 60 2.13 -9.59 9.99
CA ASN A 60 1.54 -10.79 10.58
C ASN A 60 1.00 -10.50 12.00
N GLY A 61 -0.21 -10.95 12.28
CA GLY A 61 -0.96 -10.70 13.52
C GLY A 61 -1.56 -9.30 13.66
N ALA A 62 -1.37 -8.39 12.71
CA ALA A 62 -2.01 -7.08 12.73
C ALA A 62 -3.53 -7.23 12.58
N SER A 63 -4.29 -6.36 13.25
CA SER A 63 -5.74 -6.30 13.17
C SER A 63 -6.19 -5.30 12.11
N ILE A 64 -7.26 -5.61 11.40
CA ILE A 64 -7.94 -4.68 10.49
C ILE A 64 -9.11 -4.07 11.24
N ILE A 65 -9.15 -2.74 11.30
CA ILE A 65 -10.15 -1.96 12.03
C ILE A 65 -10.81 -0.98 11.06
N ALA A 66 -12.15 -1.00 10.98
CA ALA A 66 -12.89 -0.06 10.14
C ALA A 66 -12.75 1.38 10.66
N ASP A 67 -12.65 2.34 9.74
CA ASP A 67 -12.78 3.77 10.04
C ASP A 67 -14.26 4.20 10.05
N ASP A 68 -15.06 3.57 10.90
CA ASP A 68 -16.53 3.72 10.95
C ASP A 68 -17.05 4.41 12.21
N GLY A 69 -16.16 4.98 13.02
CA GLY A 69 -16.45 5.58 14.32
C GLY A 69 -16.68 4.58 15.46
N GLU A 70 -17.13 3.36 15.16
CA GLU A 70 -17.26 2.25 16.11
C GLU A 70 -15.95 1.44 16.25
N GLN A 71 -15.01 1.66 15.34
CA GLN A 71 -13.77 0.89 15.22
C GLN A 71 -14.06 -0.61 15.08
N THR A 72 -14.96 -0.95 14.15
CA THR A 72 -15.37 -2.34 13.93
C THR A 72 -14.15 -3.20 13.56
N PHE A 73 -13.92 -4.27 14.32
CA PHE A 73 -12.93 -5.28 13.98
C PHE A 73 -13.35 -6.10 12.74
N LEU A 74 -12.46 -6.14 11.74
CA LEU A 74 -12.66 -6.76 10.43
C LEU A 74 -11.73 -7.97 10.20
N GLY A 75 -11.05 -8.48 11.23
CA GLY A 75 -10.17 -9.64 11.14
C GLY A 75 -8.70 -9.32 11.35
N LYS A 76 -7.84 -10.30 11.08
CA LYS A 76 -6.38 -10.18 11.19
C LYS A 76 -5.68 -10.49 9.88
N ILE A 77 -4.51 -9.90 9.70
CA ILE A 77 -3.54 -10.32 8.69
C ILE A 77 -2.82 -11.57 9.24
N ASP A 78 -3.16 -12.75 8.72
CA ASP A 78 -2.60 -14.03 9.14
C ASP A 78 -2.78 -15.08 8.02
N SER A 79 -2.21 -16.27 8.16
CA SER A 79 -2.35 -17.39 7.22
C SER A 79 -3.82 -17.76 6.92
N THR A 80 -4.05 -18.40 5.77
CA THR A 80 -5.38 -18.76 5.26
C THR A 80 -6.13 -19.78 6.11
N VAL A 81 -5.44 -20.46 7.03
CA VAL A 81 -6.01 -21.47 7.92
C VAL A 81 -6.49 -20.90 9.27
N VAL A 82 -6.09 -19.69 9.62
CA VAL A 82 -6.48 -19.05 10.89
C VAL A 82 -7.90 -18.52 10.78
N GLY A 83 -8.76 -18.85 11.75
CA GLY A 83 -10.19 -18.54 11.69
C GLY A 83 -10.52 -17.03 11.62
N ASP A 84 -9.69 -16.20 12.24
CA ASP A 84 -9.84 -14.74 12.24
C ASP A 84 -9.10 -14.05 11.08
N SER A 85 -8.43 -14.81 10.20
CA SER A 85 -7.69 -14.24 9.07
C SER A 85 -8.62 -13.64 8.01
N ILE A 86 -8.27 -12.46 7.50
CA ILE A 86 -8.93 -11.84 6.34
C ILE A 86 -8.67 -12.61 5.04
N PHE A 87 -7.68 -13.52 5.03
CA PHE A 87 -7.36 -14.37 3.88
C PHE A 87 -7.99 -15.76 3.98
N ASN A 88 -8.62 -16.10 5.10
CA ASN A 88 -9.36 -17.34 5.25
C ASN A 88 -10.76 -17.22 4.60
N GLU A 89 -10.90 -17.74 3.39
CA GLU A 89 -12.14 -17.67 2.60
C GLU A 89 -13.31 -18.46 3.23
N LEU A 90 -13.01 -19.37 4.16
CA LEU A 90 -14.00 -20.10 4.96
C LEU A 90 -14.25 -19.44 6.32
N GLY A 91 -13.42 -18.46 6.70
CA GLY A 91 -13.48 -17.75 7.97
C GLY A 91 -14.48 -16.60 7.97
N ARG A 92 -14.82 -16.10 9.17
CA ARG A 92 -15.81 -15.01 9.34
C ARG A 92 -15.40 -13.71 8.64
N TYR A 93 -14.10 -13.43 8.60
CA TYR A 93 -13.54 -12.15 8.18
C TYR A 93 -12.89 -12.18 6.79
N GLY A 94 -12.64 -13.37 6.22
CA GLY A 94 -12.15 -13.53 4.85
C GLY A 94 -13.19 -14.09 3.87
N SER A 95 -14.34 -14.58 4.35
CA SER A 95 -15.38 -15.15 3.47
C SER A 95 -16.10 -14.08 2.65
N LYS A 96 -16.41 -14.41 1.40
CA LYS A 96 -17.20 -13.55 0.48
C LYS A 96 -18.63 -13.30 0.93
N PHE A 97 -19.11 -14.04 1.92
CA PHE A 97 -20.47 -13.90 2.47
C PHE A 97 -20.48 -13.30 3.89
N GLY A 98 -19.30 -13.01 4.45
CA GLY A 98 -19.19 -12.47 5.81
C GLY A 98 -19.68 -11.01 5.88
N ALA A 99 -20.53 -10.70 6.86
CA ALA A 99 -21.03 -9.32 7.05
C ALA A 99 -19.93 -8.32 7.48
N LYS A 100 -18.86 -8.82 8.13
CA LYS A 100 -17.68 -8.04 8.55
C LYS A 100 -16.42 -8.38 7.73
N SER A 101 -16.61 -9.06 6.60
CA SER A 101 -15.49 -9.45 5.74
C SER A 101 -15.16 -8.33 4.77
N THR A 102 -13.87 -8.05 4.60
CA THR A 102 -13.40 -7.16 3.54
C THR A 102 -13.50 -7.79 2.16
N CYS A 103 -13.62 -9.12 2.09
CA CYS A 103 -13.73 -9.88 0.84
C CYS A 103 -15.19 -10.05 0.37
N ASN A 104 -16.15 -9.43 1.04
CA ASN A 104 -17.55 -9.45 0.63
C ASN A 104 -17.86 -8.24 -0.26
N ASP A 105 -17.90 -8.46 -1.57
CA ASP A 105 -18.07 -7.44 -2.62
C ASP A 105 -19.44 -6.72 -2.56
N PHE A 106 -20.39 -7.24 -1.78
CA PHE A 106 -21.69 -6.60 -1.55
C PHE A 106 -21.84 -6.07 -0.11
N GLY A 107 -20.79 -6.22 0.71
CA GLY A 107 -20.78 -5.85 2.12
C GLY A 107 -20.32 -4.42 2.36
N ARG A 108 -20.65 -3.90 3.56
CA ARG A 108 -20.26 -2.56 4.03
C ARG A 108 -18.73 -2.33 4.03
N TYR A 109 -17.95 -3.40 4.15
CA TYR A 109 -16.48 -3.34 4.31
C TYR A 109 -15.70 -3.95 3.16
N GLY A 110 -16.38 -4.46 2.12
CA GLY A 110 -15.73 -5.08 0.96
C GLY A 110 -16.24 -4.61 -0.38
N GLY A 111 -17.41 -3.97 -0.44
CA GLY A 111 -17.96 -3.49 -1.70
C GLY A 111 -17.13 -2.37 -2.33
N GLU A 112 -17.02 -2.42 -3.65
CA GLU A 112 -16.21 -1.51 -4.48
C GLU A 112 -16.55 -0.03 -4.28
N PHE A 113 -17.78 0.30 -3.89
CA PHE A 113 -18.21 1.68 -3.63
C PHE A 113 -18.53 1.95 -2.16
N ALA A 114 -18.27 1.00 -1.26
CA ALA A 114 -18.57 1.18 0.15
C ALA A 114 -17.54 2.08 0.82
N THR A 115 -17.99 2.97 1.72
CA THR A 115 -17.14 3.99 2.37
C THR A 115 -16.00 3.38 3.16
N HIS A 116 -16.20 2.23 3.81
CA HIS A 116 -15.17 1.58 4.65
C HIS A 116 -14.55 0.35 3.98
N SER A 117 -14.59 0.29 2.65
CA SER A 117 -14.00 -0.81 1.90
C SER A 117 -12.55 -0.51 1.53
N PRO A 118 -11.64 -1.49 1.67
CA PRO A 118 -10.29 -1.35 1.17
C PRO A 118 -10.25 -1.41 -0.37
N PHE A 119 -11.32 -1.84 -1.04
CA PHE A 119 -11.40 -1.95 -2.50
C PHE A 119 -12.08 -0.75 -3.18
N ASN A 120 -12.46 0.26 -2.41
CA ASN A 120 -13.00 1.50 -2.97
C ASN A 120 -11.87 2.47 -3.31
N GLU A 121 -11.61 2.64 -4.60
CA GLU A 121 -10.55 3.53 -5.12
C GLU A 121 -10.77 5.02 -4.79
N PHE A 122 -12.00 5.41 -4.40
CA PHE A 122 -12.36 6.78 -4.09
C PHE A 122 -12.55 7.06 -2.59
N THR A 123 -12.39 6.05 -1.73
CA THR A 123 -12.63 6.27 -0.30
C THR A 123 -11.52 7.12 0.34
N SER A 124 -11.92 7.96 1.29
CA SER A 124 -11.02 8.64 2.23
C SER A 124 -10.96 7.99 3.61
N SER A 125 -11.79 6.96 3.86
CA SER A 125 -11.93 6.28 5.15
C SER A 125 -11.81 4.76 5.02
N PRO A 126 -10.71 4.25 4.42
CA PRO A 126 -10.47 2.82 4.36
C PRO A 126 -10.15 2.25 5.75
N PRO A 127 -10.19 0.91 5.92
CA PRO A 127 -9.78 0.29 7.17
C PRO A 127 -8.31 0.56 7.54
N PHE A 128 -8.05 0.70 8.84
CA PHE A 128 -6.71 0.80 9.41
C PHE A 128 -6.08 -0.59 9.59
N ILE A 129 -4.77 -0.66 9.37
CA ILE A 129 -3.93 -1.78 9.79
C ILE A 129 -3.33 -1.41 11.14
N VAL A 130 -3.68 -2.15 12.19
CA VAL A 130 -3.28 -1.86 13.57
C VAL A 130 -2.42 -3.00 14.12
N LYS A 131 -1.21 -2.69 14.57
CA LYS A 131 -0.30 -3.64 15.23
C LYS A 131 0.25 -3.04 16.51
N ASN A 132 0.22 -3.80 17.60
CA ASN A 132 0.66 -3.36 18.93
C ASN A 132 0.02 -2.03 19.38
N GLY A 133 -1.27 -1.83 19.07
CA GLY A 133 -2.02 -0.62 19.43
C GLY A 133 -1.71 0.62 18.60
N LYS A 134 -0.90 0.51 17.54
CA LYS A 134 -0.56 1.61 16.63
C LYS A 134 -1.07 1.34 15.22
N VAL A 135 -1.61 2.38 14.57
CA VAL A 135 -1.89 2.36 13.12
C VAL A 135 -0.57 2.36 12.36
N ILE A 136 -0.36 1.36 11.53
CA ILE A 136 0.85 1.18 10.72
C ILE A 136 0.60 1.33 9.21
N GLY A 137 -0.64 1.59 8.81
CA GLY A 137 -1.02 1.85 7.43
C GLY A 137 -2.53 1.79 7.23
N HIS A 138 -2.96 2.06 6.00
CA HIS A 138 -4.33 1.94 5.53
C HIS A 138 -4.42 0.75 4.59
N LEU A 139 -5.33 -0.18 4.86
CA LEU A 139 -5.61 -1.28 3.93
C LEU A 139 -6.48 -0.71 2.81
N THR A 140 -5.91 -0.43 1.63
CA THR A 140 -6.65 0.24 0.54
C THR A 140 -5.97 0.08 -0.82
N VAL A 141 -6.78 0.04 -1.88
CA VAL A 141 -6.34 0.19 -3.27
C VAL A 141 -6.20 1.67 -3.70
N ASN A 142 -6.68 2.62 -2.90
CA ASN A 142 -6.51 4.05 -3.16
C ASN A 142 -5.08 4.48 -2.78
N ASP A 143 -4.18 4.47 -3.76
CA ASP A 143 -2.76 4.79 -3.61
C ASP A 143 -2.46 6.28 -3.34
N LEU A 144 -3.48 7.15 -3.45
CA LEU A 144 -3.38 8.56 -3.08
C LEU A 144 -3.33 8.74 -1.55
N LEU A 145 -3.75 7.74 -0.78
CA LEU A 145 -3.71 7.77 0.67
C LEU A 145 -2.32 7.41 1.19
N GLN A 146 -1.90 8.10 2.24
CA GLN A 146 -0.61 7.85 2.88
C GLN A 146 -0.58 6.46 3.52
N ASP A 147 0.57 5.78 3.42
CA ASP A 147 0.80 4.45 3.98
C ASP A 147 -0.24 3.42 3.51
N ALA A 148 -0.72 3.57 2.26
CA ALA A 148 -1.60 2.62 1.60
C ALA A 148 -0.92 1.26 1.41
N VAL A 149 -1.63 0.21 1.79
CA VAL A 149 -1.25 -1.19 1.60
C VAL A 149 -2.34 -1.84 0.77
N ASP A 150 -2.01 -2.18 -0.48
CA ASP A 150 -2.93 -2.84 -1.39
C ASP A 150 -3.29 -4.25 -0.85
N PRO A 151 -4.58 -4.58 -0.67
CA PRO A 151 -5.01 -5.87 -0.14
C PRO A 151 -4.66 -7.06 -1.04
N ASN A 152 -4.69 -6.86 -2.36
CA ASN A 152 -4.35 -7.90 -3.34
C ASN A 152 -2.85 -8.18 -3.32
N TRP A 153 -2.02 -7.13 -3.25
CA TRP A 153 -0.58 -7.28 -3.09
C TRP A 153 -0.25 -8.04 -1.80
N LEU A 154 -0.88 -7.64 -0.69
CA LEU A 154 -0.65 -8.27 0.60
C LEU A 154 -1.05 -9.75 0.61
N LYS A 155 -2.19 -10.11 -0.01
CA LYS A 155 -2.67 -11.50 -0.13
C LYS A 155 -1.63 -12.42 -0.80
N MET A 156 -0.79 -11.92 -1.70
CA MET A 156 0.22 -12.75 -2.38
C MET A 156 1.23 -13.41 -1.44
N PHE A 157 1.42 -12.84 -0.24
CA PHE A 157 2.35 -13.34 0.77
C PHE A 157 1.72 -14.34 1.75
N TYR A 158 0.39 -14.41 1.81
CA TYR A 158 -0.35 -15.26 2.74
C TYR A 158 -1.11 -16.33 1.95
N LYS A 159 -0.46 -17.47 1.72
CA LYS A 159 -1.07 -18.66 1.10
C LYS A 159 -1.66 -19.58 2.16
#